data_AF-G5AHR4-F1
#
_entry.id   AF-G5AHR4-F1
#
_cell.length_a   1.000
_cell.length_b   1.000
_cell.length_c   1.000
_cell.angle_alpha   90.00
_cell.angle_beta   90.00
_cell.angle_gamma   90.00
#
_symmetry.space_group_name_H-M   'P 1'
#
loop_
_entity.id
_entity.type
_entity.pdbx_description
1 polymer ?
#
loop_
_entity_poly.entity_id
_entity_poly.type
_entity_poly.pdbx_seq_one_letter_code
_entity_poly.pdbx_strand_id
1 'polypeptide(L)'
;MATSNKYAFFRPDTLDTAGYAYGKAISEAQRGKIEVERVARGRWADAGTLAIQREASELEMRAVTEEEALSGVGTYVGCALCIAR
;
A
#
# COMPACT_ATOMS: atom_id res chain seq x y z
N MET A 1 -1.45 -18.36 14.36
CA MET A 1 -1.48 -16.91 14.65
C MET A 1 -1.65 -16.21 13.33
N ALA A 2 -2.84 -15.69 13.04
CA ALA A 2 -3.13 -15.02 11.79
C ALA A 2 -2.45 -13.65 11.81
N THR A 3 -1.25 -13.55 11.23
CA THR A 3 -0.71 -12.28 10.77
C THR A 3 -1.77 -11.69 9.85
N SER A 4 -2.51 -10.71 10.38
CA SER A 4 -3.45 -9.93 9.61
C SER A 4 -2.59 -9.06 8.69
N ASN A 5 -2.09 -9.65 7.60
CA ASN A 5 -1.44 -8.95 6.48
C ASN A 5 -2.51 -8.02 5.87
N LYS A 6 -2.80 -6.92 6.54
CA LYS A 6 -3.76 -5.92 6.07
C LYS A 6 -3.02 -5.09 5.02
N TYR A 7 -3.31 -5.37 3.75
CA TYR A 7 -2.92 -4.51 2.65
C TYR A 7 -3.91 -3.36 2.55
N ALA A 8 -3.46 -2.19 2.11
CA ALA A 8 -4.33 -1.05 1.87
C ALA A 8 -3.88 -0.25 0.66
N PHE A 9 -4.83 0.47 0.05
CA PHE A 9 -4.60 1.29 -1.12
C PHE A 9 -4.49 2.77 -0.77
N PHE A 10 -3.33 3.36 -1.03
CA PHE A 10 -2.99 4.73 -0.65
C PHE A 10 -3.06 5.68 -1.85
N ARG A 11 -3.36 6.95 -1.56
CA ARG A 11 -3.38 8.03 -2.55
C ARG A 11 -1.94 8.39 -2.95
N PRO A 12 -1.75 9.19 -4.01
CA PRO A 12 -0.48 9.88 -4.22
C PRO A 12 -0.06 10.67 -2.96
N ASP A 13 1.24 10.86 -2.79
CA ASP A 13 1.89 11.56 -1.67
C ASP A 13 1.82 10.84 -0.31
N THR A 14 0.94 9.84 -0.16
CA THR A 14 0.74 9.15 1.14
C THR A 14 1.83 8.11 1.45
N LEU A 15 2.53 7.58 0.45
CA LEU A 15 3.65 6.64 0.67
C LEU A 15 4.95 7.12 0.01
N ASP A 16 5.15 8.44 -0.05
CA ASP A 16 6.25 9.04 -0.81
C ASP A 16 6.24 8.55 -2.27
N THR A 17 5.04 8.49 -2.83
CA THR A 17 4.78 8.03 -4.19
C THR A 17 4.11 9.13 -4.98
N ALA A 18 4.63 9.43 -6.17
CA ALA A 18 4.01 10.35 -7.13
C ALA A 18 2.65 9.85 -7.69
N GLY A 19 2.06 8.82 -7.08
CA GLY A 19 0.95 8.06 -7.61
C GLY A 19 0.32 7.13 -6.57
N TYR A 20 -0.77 6.47 -6.96
CA TYR A 20 -1.43 5.49 -6.10
C TYR A 20 -0.54 4.26 -5.89
N ALA A 21 -0.49 3.80 -4.65
CA ALA A 21 0.38 2.71 -4.25
C ALA A 21 -0.31 1.82 -3.22
N TYR A 22 0.03 0.54 -3.25
CA TYR A 22 -0.37 -0.39 -2.21
C TYR A 22 0.64 -0.33 -1.06
N GLY A 23 0.12 -0.42 0.16
CA GLY A 23 0.91 -0.56 1.38
C GLY A 23 0.50 -1.83 2.11
N LYS A 24 1.44 -2.47 2.78
CA LYS A 24 1.26 -3.64 3.63
C LYS A 24 1.54 -3.25 5.06
N ALA A 25 0.61 -3.49 5.96
CA ALA A 25 0.88 -3.38 7.39
C ALA A 25 1.97 -4.40 7.80
N ILE A 26 3.08 -3.93 8.35
CA ILE A 26 4.19 -4.76 8.84
C ILE A 26 4.28 -4.79 10.36
N SER A 27 3.59 -3.88 11.04
CA SER A 27 3.47 -3.82 12.50
C SER A 27 2.01 -3.78 12.92
N GLU A 28 1.73 -4.06 14.20
CA GLU A 28 0.40 -3.87 14.77
C GLU A 28 0.14 -2.38 15.07
N ALA A 29 -1.13 -1.99 15.12
CA ALA A 29 -1.51 -0.61 15.43
C ALA A 29 -1.12 -0.25 16.88
N GLN A 30 -0.13 0.61 17.04
CA GLN A 30 0.30 1.18 18.32
C GLN A 30 -0.19 2.62 18.44
N ARG A 31 -0.99 2.90 19.47
CA ARG A 31 -1.57 4.24 19.71
C ARG A 31 -2.33 4.79 18.49
N GLY A 32 -3.05 3.92 17.77
CA GLY A 32 -3.82 4.29 16.56
C GLY A 32 -2.98 4.46 15.29
N LYS A 33 -1.67 4.25 15.34
CA LYS A 33 -0.77 4.28 14.19
C LYS A 33 -0.22 2.91 13.89
N ILE A 34 -0.12 2.56 12.63
CA ILE A 34 0.38 1.29 12.13
C ILE A 34 1.52 1.57 11.15
N GLU A 35 2.53 0.72 11.18
CA GLU A 35 3.63 0.82 10.23
C GLU A 35 3.27 0.10 8.94
N VAL A 36 3.38 0.82 7.84
CA VAL A 36 2.97 0.38 6.52
C VAL A 36 4.17 0.43 5.59
N GLU A 37 4.51 -0.73 5.05
CA GLU A 37 5.53 -0.87 4.03
C GLU A 37 4.91 -0.77 2.64
N ARG A 38 5.48 0.06 1.77
CA ARG A 38 5.05 0.16 0.37
C ARG A 38 5.30 -1.17 -0.34
N VAL A 39 4.27 -1.67 -1.02
CA VAL A 39 4.37 -2.86 -1.84
C VAL A 39 5.10 -2.52 -3.15
N ALA A 40 6.31 -3.06 -3.31
CA ALA A 40 7.12 -2.90 -4.51
C ALA A 40 6.61 -3.78 -5.66
N ARG A 41 5.44 -3.46 -6.22
CA ARG A 41 4.84 -4.14 -7.38
C ARG A 41 4.27 -3.18 -8.41
N GLY A 42 4.04 -3.68 -9.62
CA GLY A 42 3.58 -2.89 -10.75
C GLY A 42 4.58 -1.80 -11.10
N ARG A 43 4.14 -0.53 -11.10
CA ARG A 43 5.02 0.63 -11.33
C ARG A 43 6.03 0.89 -10.21
N TRP A 44 5.78 0.38 -9.00
CA TRP A 44 6.65 0.58 -7.85
C TRP A 44 7.64 -0.58 -7.63
N ALA A 45 7.77 -1.50 -8.60
CA ALA A 45 8.66 -2.66 -8.47
C ALA A 45 10.15 -2.29 -8.32
N ASP A 46 10.58 -1.18 -8.94
CA ASP A 46 11.94 -0.64 -8.83
C ASP A 46 12.08 0.36 -7.67
N ALA A 47 10.95 0.81 -7.11
CA ALA A 47 10.94 1.74 -6.01
C ALA A 47 11.24 0.95 -4.73
N GLY A 48 12.40 1.20 -4.12
CA GLY A 48 12.89 0.45 -2.95
C GLY A 48 11.90 0.37 -1.79
N THR A 49 12.22 -0.46 -0.80
CA THR A 49 11.39 -0.64 0.39
C THR A 49 11.28 0.66 1.19
N LEU A 50 10.05 1.10 1.43
CA LEU A 50 9.78 2.31 2.19
C LEU A 50 8.67 2.01 3.19
N ALA A 51 8.99 2.15 4.48
CA ALA A 51 8.06 1.97 5.58
C ALA A 51 7.71 3.33 6.18
N ILE A 52 6.41 3.62 6.29
CA ILE A 52 5.88 4.86 6.88
C ILE A 52 4.81 4.51 7.91
N GLN A 53 4.77 5.26 9.00
CA GLN A 53 3.69 5.19 9.97
C GLN A 53 2.44 5.90 9.44
N ARG A 54 1.32 5.18 9.40
CA ARG A 54 0.01 5.68 8.99
C ARG A 54 -1.04 5.41 10.05
N GLU A 55 -2.17 6.08 9.95
CA GLU A 55 -3.27 5.82 10.88
C GLU A 55 -3.90 4.46 10.59
N ALA A 56 -4.13 3.67 11.65
CA ALA A 56 -4.76 2.36 11.52
C ALA A 56 -6.17 2.49 10.92
N SER A 57 -6.90 3.56 11.26
CA SER A 57 -8.22 3.85 10.69
C SER A 57 -8.15 4.14 9.19
N GLU A 58 -7.11 4.83 8.70
CA GLU A 58 -6.92 5.05 7.26
C GLU A 58 -6.65 3.73 6.53
N LEU A 59 -5.85 2.86 7.14
CA LEU A 59 -5.54 1.53 6.62
C LEU A 59 -6.78 0.63 6.57
N GLU A 60 -7.63 0.67 7.60
CA GLU A 60 -8.87 -0.11 7.65
C GLU A 60 -9.94 0.38 6.68
N MET A 61 -10.09 1.70 6.50
CA MET A 61 -11.04 2.25 5.52
C MET A 61 -10.69 1.90 4.07
N ARG A 62 -9.42 1.59 3.80
CA ARG A 62 -8.88 1.38 2.45
C ARG A 62 -8.23 0.01 2.32
N ALA A 63 -8.61 -0.91 3.19
CA ALA A 63 -8.07 -2.26 3.23
C ALA A 63 -8.43 -3.00 1.93
N VAL A 64 -7.44 -3.67 1.35
CA VAL A 64 -7.57 -4.48 0.14
C VAL A 64 -7.06 -5.88 0.41
N THR A 65 -7.40 -6.81 -0.49
CA THR A 65 -6.88 -8.17 -0.43
C THR A 65 -5.41 -8.22 -0.85
N GLU A 66 -4.70 -9.25 -0.39
CA GLU A 66 -3.33 -9.52 -0.81
C GLU A 66 -3.22 -9.68 -2.34
N GLU A 67 -4.17 -10.39 -2.94
CA GLU A 67 -4.20 -10.64 -4.38
C GLU A 67 -4.29 -9.34 -5.18
N GLU A 68 -5.11 -8.39 -4.74
CA GLU A 68 -5.24 -7.10 -5.41
C GLU A 68 -3.95 -6.26 -5.27
N ALA A 69 -3.39 -6.21 -4.06
CA ALA A 69 -2.15 -5.49 -3.81
C ALA A 69 -0.96 -6.07 -4.60
N LEU A 70 -0.90 -7.41 -4.73
CA LEU A 70 0.14 -8.09 -5.48
C LEU A 70 -0.10 -8.11 -7.00
N SER A 71 -1.35 -7.95 -7.43
CA SER A 71 -1.68 -7.71 -8.84
C SER A 71 -1.14 -6.35 -9.30
N GLY A 72 -1.13 -5.34 -8.41
CA GLY A 72 -0.67 -3.98 -8.72
C GLY A 72 -1.61 -3.23 -9.68
N VAL A 73 -2.78 -3.80 -9.95
CA VAL A 73 -3.86 -3.18 -10.72
C VAL A 73 -4.29 -1.86 -10.05
N GLY A 74 -4.65 -0.85 -10.82
CA GLY A 74 -5.04 0.46 -10.27
C GLY A 74 -3.89 1.32 -9.74
N THR A 75 -2.65 0.81 -9.63
CA THR A 75 -1.49 1.68 -9.40
C THR A 75 -1.25 2.56 -10.64
N TYR A 76 -0.96 3.83 -10.41
CA TYR A 76 -0.84 4.82 -11.47
C TYR A 76 0.25 5.81 -11.15
N VAL A 77 1.01 6.23 -12.17
CA VAL A 77 1.97 7.35 -12.08
C VAL A 77 1.70 8.32 -13.23
N GLY A 78 1.41 9.59 -12.92
CA GLY A 78 1.32 10.66 -13.92
C GLY A 78 0.12 10.59 -14.88
N CYS A 79 0.27 9.89 -16.02
CA CYS A 79 -0.71 9.63 -17.09
C CYS A 79 -0.93 8.13 -17.39
N ALA A 80 -0.23 7.22 -16.68
CA ALA A 80 -0.18 5.80 -17.01
C ALA A 80 -0.74 4.90 -15.89
N LEU A 81 -1.81 4.16 -16.20
CA LEU A 81 -2.51 3.23 -15.29
C LEU A 81 -2.06 1.79 -15.53
N CYS A 82 -1.77 1.08 -14.44
CA CYS A 82 -1.67 -0.38 -14.47
C CYS A 82 -3.08 -0.98 -14.48
N ILE A 83 -3.45 -1.60 -15.59
CA ILE A 83 -4.69 -2.38 -15.72
C ILE A 83 -4.37 -3.87 -15.69
N ALA A 84 -5.31 -4.69 -15.18
CA ALA A 84 -5.21 -6.13 -15.32
C ALA A 84 -5.19 -6.51 -16.81
N ARG A 85 -4.38 -7.51 -17.17
CA ARG A 85 -4.28 -8.02 -18.55
C ARG A 85 -5.41 -8.98 -18.87
#